data_AF-A0A0D0BMU1-F1
#
_entry.id   AF-A0A0D0BMU1-F1
#
_cell.length_a   1.000
_cell.length_b   1.000
_cell.length_c   1.000
_cell.angle_alpha   90.00
_cell.angle_beta   90.00
_cell.angle_gamma   90.00
#
_symmetry.space_group_name_H-M   'P 1'
#
loop_
_entity.id
_entity.type
_entity.pdbx_description
1 polymer ?
#
loop_
_entity_poly.entity_id
_entity_poly.type
_entity_poly.pdbx_seq_one_letter_code
_entity_poly.pdbx_strand_id
1 'polypeptide(L)'
;MHWQFQVPPLADGTQVAYGLAGIVVAALVVANLSKRPNLDAIPTAGSSTWLGSWWASIQFSTRAADVVRDGYKNHKGTPFKVSNGCHWMVIVSGPQLVEDVRKASKDELSFTEAANDTMNLEYTWGHDTLYNPYHIPIIRSQLTRNLKILCPDIRDEIVTAFEETLDLRGNGEFVINARH
;
A
#
# COMPACT_ATOMS: atom_id res chain seq x y z
N MET A 1 24.10 44.95 -32.25
CA MET A 1 22.65 44.88 -31.97
C MET A 1 22.45 44.02 -30.73
N HIS A 2 22.23 44.66 -29.58
CA HIS A 2 22.09 43.98 -28.29
C HIS A 2 20.61 44.02 -27.91
N TRP A 3 19.89 42.92 -28.08
CA TRP A 3 18.48 42.83 -27.71
C TRP A 3 18.37 42.53 -26.21
N GLN A 4 17.96 43.52 -25.41
CA GLN A 4 17.58 43.30 -24.02
C GLN A 4 16.10 42.92 -23.98
N PHE A 5 15.80 41.68 -23.57
CA PHE A 5 14.44 41.29 -23.21
C PHE A 5 14.07 41.96 -21.88
N GLN A 6 13.31 43.05 -21.94
CA GLN A 6 12.72 43.66 -20.76
C GLN A 6 11.46 42.88 -20.39
N VAL A 7 11.55 42.02 -19.38
CA VAL A 7 10.38 41.37 -18.79
C VAL A 7 9.60 42.44 -18.00
N PRO A 8 8.31 42.70 -18.29
CA PRO A 8 7.57 43.74 -17.60
C PRO A 8 7.45 43.40 -16.11
N PRO A 9 7.52 44.40 -15.20
CA PRO A 9 7.35 44.17 -13.78
C PRO A 9 5.95 43.62 -13.51
N LEU A 10 5.87 42.43 -12.91
CA LEU A 10 4.62 41.80 -12.52
C LEU A 10 3.86 42.73 -11.57
N ALA A 11 2.66 43.15 -11.96
CA ALA A 11 1.77 43.91 -11.10
C ALA A 11 1.40 43.08 -9.85
N ASP A 12 1.45 43.72 -8.69
CA ASP A 12 1.26 43.12 -7.36
C ASP A 12 -0.05 42.30 -7.25
N GLY A 13 -1.10 42.74 -7.96
CA GLY A 13 -2.38 42.03 -8.05
C GLY A 13 -2.34 40.68 -8.78
N THR A 14 -1.38 40.48 -9.68
CA THR A 14 -1.22 39.20 -10.41
C THR A 14 -0.70 38.10 -9.49
N GLN A 15 0.22 38.43 -8.58
CA GLN A 15 0.75 37.50 -7.58
C GLN A 15 -0.34 37.07 -6.58
N VAL A 16 -1.16 38.04 -6.13
CA VAL A 16 -2.31 37.76 -5.26
C VAL A 16 -3.34 36.86 -5.96
N ALA A 17 -3.61 37.11 -7.25
CA ALA A 17 -4.53 36.28 -8.04
C ALA A 17 -4.03 34.83 -8.18
N TYR A 18 -2.74 34.62 -8.47
CA TYR A 18 -2.16 33.26 -8.51
C TYR A 18 -2.17 32.58 -7.14
N GLY A 19 -1.91 33.32 -6.06
CA GLY A 19 -1.99 32.79 -4.70
C GLY A 19 -3.40 32.31 -4.36
N LEU A 20 -4.42 33.11 -4.67
CA LEU A 20 -5.83 32.74 -4.47
C LEU A 20 -6.24 31.55 -5.35
N ALA A 21 -5.83 31.53 -6.61
CA ALA A 21 -6.08 30.38 -7.50
C ALA A 21 -5.43 29.11 -6.95
N GLY A 22 -4.20 29.19 -6.45
CA GLY A 22 -3.51 28.08 -5.79
C GLY A 22 -4.25 27.56 -4.54
N ILE A 23 -4.76 28.46 -3.71
CA ILE A 23 -5.57 28.09 -2.53
C ILE A 23 -6.87 27.40 -2.95
N VAL A 24 -7.57 27.91 -3.97
CA VAL A 24 -8.81 27.30 -4.48
C VAL A 24 -8.53 25.90 -5.05
N VAL A 25 -7.45 25.73 -5.83
CA VAL A 25 -7.05 24.42 -6.35
C VAL A 25 -6.69 23.49 -5.19
N ALA A 26 -5.90 23.94 -4.21
CA ALA A 26 -5.57 23.14 -3.04
C ALA A 26 -6.83 22.75 -2.25
N ALA A 27 -7.77 23.67 -2.03
CA ALA A 27 -9.04 23.40 -1.36
C ALA A 27 -9.91 22.42 -2.13
N LEU A 28 -9.96 22.51 -3.46
CA LEU A 28 -10.68 21.55 -4.32
C LEU A 28 -10.03 20.17 -4.33
N VAL A 29 -8.70 20.11 -4.37
CA VAL A 29 -7.95 18.85 -4.25
C VAL A 29 -8.20 18.22 -2.89
N VAL A 30 -8.11 19.01 -1.81
CA VAL A 30 -8.42 18.56 -0.45
C VAL A 30 -9.86 18.09 -0.33
N ALA A 31 -10.83 18.83 -0.89
CA ALA A 31 -12.24 18.46 -0.85
C ALA A 31 -12.49 17.16 -1.61
N ASN A 32 -11.86 16.97 -2.79
CA ASN A 32 -11.96 15.72 -3.54
C ASN A 32 -11.28 14.55 -2.84
N LEU A 33 -10.08 14.74 -2.27
CA LEU A 33 -9.38 13.73 -1.47
C LEU A 33 -10.08 13.43 -0.14
N SER A 34 -10.91 14.35 0.35
CA SER A 34 -11.72 14.18 1.56
C SER A 34 -13.07 13.51 1.30
N LYS A 35 -13.48 13.32 0.03
CA LYS A 35 -14.65 12.50 -0.31
C LYS A 35 -14.36 11.06 0.09
N ARG A 36 -14.89 10.67 1.25
CA ARG A 36 -14.73 9.33 1.82
C ARG A 36 -16.10 8.66 1.80
N PRO A 37 -16.17 7.34 1.53
CA PRO A 37 -17.42 6.60 1.70
C PRO A 37 -17.92 6.80 3.14
N ASN A 38 -19.23 6.96 3.29
CA ASN A 38 -19.84 7.18 4.61
C ASN A 38 -19.70 5.90 5.44
N LEU A 39 -18.67 5.87 6.27
CA LEU A 39 -18.33 4.78 7.18
C LEU A 39 -18.35 5.26 8.63
N ASP A 40 -19.09 6.32 8.93
CA ASP A 40 -19.07 6.97 10.25
C ASP A 40 -19.66 6.08 11.36
N ALA A 41 -20.49 5.11 10.97
CA ALA A 41 -21.00 4.08 11.87
C ALA A 41 -19.92 3.09 12.35
N ILE A 42 -18.77 2.99 11.66
CA ILE A 42 -17.70 2.04 11.98
C ILE A 42 -16.63 2.75 12.84
N PRO A 43 -16.25 2.18 14.00
CA PRO A 43 -15.24 2.77 14.85
C PRO A 43 -13.87 2.83 14.14
N THR A 44 -13.15 3.94 14.36
CA THR A 44 -11.82 4.15 13.76
C THR A 44 -10.75 3.70 14.75
N ALA A 45 -9.87 2.81 14.33
CA ALA A 45 -8.65 2.50 15.07
C ALA A 45 -7.62 3.60 14.80
N GLY A 46 -7.43 4.51 15.75
CA GLY A 46 -6.54 5.67 15.65
C GLY A 46 -7.30 7.00 15.61
N SER A 47 -6.82 7.95 14.80
CA SER A 47 -7.42 9.28 14.69
C SER A 47 -8.34 9.40 13.46
N SER A 48 -9.51 10.00 13.65
CA SER A 48 -10.50 10.29 12.59
C SER A 48 -10.29 11.65 11.90
N THR A 49 -9.43 12.51 12.44
CA THR A 49 -9.13 13.83 11.86
C THR A 49 -8.37 13.68 10.54
N TRP A 50 -8.53 14.59 9.58
CA TRP A 50 -7.79 14.55 8.31
C TRP A 50 -6.26 14.43 8.51
N LEU A 51 -5.64 15.34 9.27
CA LEU A 51 -4.20 15.27 9.57
C LEU A 51 -3.84 14.00 10.36
N GLY A 52 -4.72 13.59 11.27
CA GLY A 52 -4.56 12.36 12.05
C GLY A 52 -4.59 11.11 11.17
N SER A 53 -5.42 11.10 10.12
CA SER A 53 -5.51 10.01 9.15
C SER A 53 -4.25 9.91 8.30
N TRP A 54 -3.64 11.04 7.93
CA TRP A 54 -2.35 11.03 7.22
C TRP A 54 -1.24 10.39 8.06
N TRP A 55 -1.13 10.79 9.32
CA TRP A 55 -0.17 10.18 10.25
C TRP A 55 -0.48 8.71 10.52
N ALA A 56 -1.76 8.37 10.71
CA ALA A 56 -2.20 6.99 10.89
C ALA A 56 -1.90 6.13 9.66
N SER A 57 -1.97 6.67 8.45
CA SER A 57 -1.58 5.99 7.21
C SER A 57 -0.08 5.69 7.17
N ILE A 58 0.77 6.65 7.54
CA ILE A 58 2.23 6.43 7.64
C ILE A 58 2.54 5.35 8.69
N GLN A 59 1.84 5.41 9.83
CA GLN A 59 1.98 4.41 10.89
C GLN A 59 1.51 3.03 10.43
N PHE A 60 0.41 2.95 9.69
CA PHE A 60 -0.09 1.71 9.13
C PHE A 60 0.91 1.14 8.10
N SER A 61 1.49 1.95 7.22
CA SER A 61 2.48 1.48 6.25
C SER A 61 3.76 0.94 6.88
N THR A 62 4.17 1.47 8.04
CA THR A 62 5.42 1.05 8.71
C THR A 62 5.21 0.02 9.82
N ARG A 63 4.03 0.01 10.45
CA ARG A 63 3.68 -0.80 11.63
C ARG A 63 2.27 -1.39 11.52
N ALA A 64 1.91 -1.89 10.34
CA ALA A 64 0.58 -2.46 10.06
C ALA A 64 0.15 -3.47 11.13
N ALA A 65 1.03 -4.42 11.47
CA ALA A 65 0.73 -5.47 12.44
C ALA A 65 0.36 -4.92 13.82
N ASP A 66 1.02 -3.85 14.27
CA ASP A 66 0.74 -3.22 15.56
C ASP A 66 -0.62 -2.51 15.53
N VAL A 67 -0.88 -1.73 14.47
CA VAL A 67 -2.14 -0.99 14.29
C VAL A 67 -3.34 -1.94 14.20
N VAL A 68 -3.22 -3.03 13.43
CA VAL A 68 -4.27 -4.05 13.31
C VAL A 68 -4.49 -4.76 14.64
N ARG A 69 -3.42 -5.11 15.36
CA ARG A 69 -3.51 -5.79 16.65
C ARG A 69 -4.16 -4.90 17.72
N ASP A 70 -3.84 -3.62 17.73
CA ASP A 70 -4.43 -2.67 18.68
C ASP A 70 -5.89 -2.39 18.33
N GLY A 71 -6.22 -2.23 17.04
CA GLY A 71 -7.60 -2.15 16.57
C GLY A 71 -8.41 -3.39 16.94
N TYR A 72 -7.84 -4.59 16.75
CA TYR A 72 -8.45 -5.85 17.15
C TYR A 72 -8.69 -5.90 18.66
N LYS A 73 -7.72 -5.52 19.50
CA LYS A 73 -7.87 -5.51 20.96
C LYS A 73 -9.01 -4.57 21.41
N ASN A 74 -9.12 -3.40 20.78
CA ASN A 74 -10.10 -2.38 21.14
C ASN A 74 -11.50 -2.64 20.58
N HIS A 75 -11.60 -3.40 19.48
CA HIS A 75 -12.86 -3.64 18.75
C HIS A 75 -13.11 -5.14 18.51
N LYS A 76 -12.76 -5.99 19.49
CA LYS A 76 -12.88 -7.45 19.37
C LYS A 76 -14.30 -7.87 18.95
N GLY A 77 -14.38 -8.64 17.86
CA GLY A 77 -15.64 -9.19 17.38
C GLY A 77 -16.52 -8.21 16.59
N THR A 78 -16.11 -6.94 16.48
CA THR A 78 -16.80 -5.90 15.70
C THR A 78 -15.91 -5.44 14.53
N PRO A 79 -16.49 -4.87 13.45
CA PRO A 79 -15.69 -4.27 12.41
C PRO A 79 -15.08 -2.95 12.90
N PHE A 80 -13.88 -2.64 12.46
CA PHE A 80 -13.21 -1.35 12.70
C PHE A 80 -12.49 -0.89 11.45
N LYS A 81 -12.27 0.41 11.29
CA LYS A 81 -11.56 0.95 10.12
C LYS A 81 -10.18 1.50 10.49
N VAL A 82 -9.22 1.29 9.60
CA VAL A 82 -7.85 1.83 9.68
C VAL A 82 -7.60 2.74 8.49
N SER A 83 -6.76 3.76 8.68
CA SER A 83 -6.36 4.67 7.61
C SER A 83 -5.29 3.99 6.75
N ASN A 84 -5.55 3.84 5.45
CA ASN A 84 -4.59 3.30 4.49
C ASN A 84 -4.40 4.30 3.34
N GLY A 85 -3.40 5.18 3.48
CA GLY A 85 -3.18 6.28 2.56
C GLY A 85 -4.32 7.30 2.60
N CYS A 86 -4.96 7.53 1.44
CA CYS A 86 -6.12 8.42 1.29
C CYS A 86 -7.47 7.72 1.51
N HIS A 87 -7.47 6.42 1.84
CA HIS A 87 -8.69 5.60 1.91
C HIS A 87 -8.85 4.93 3.27
N TRP A 88 -10.08 4.52 3.57
CA TRP A 88 -10.40 3.74 4.76
C TRP A 88 -10.42 2.26 4.41
N MET A 89 -9.67 1.46 5.17
CA MET A 89 -9.74 0.01 5.09
C MET A 89 -10.54 -0.53 6.28
N VAL A 90 -11.60 -1.28 6.01
CA VAL A 90 -12.42 -1.90 7.06
C VAL A 90 -11.87 -3.29 7.36
N ILE A 91 -11.54 -3.52 8.62
CA ILE A 91 -11.06 -4.79 9.15
C ILE A 91 -12.20 -5.48 9.90
N VAL A 92 -12.43 -6.74 9.55
CA VAL A 92 -13.49 -7.57 10.12
C VAL A 92 -12.88 -8.58 11.08
N SER A 93 -13.31 -8.55 12.35
CA SER A 93 -12.76 -9.38 13.44
C SER A 93 -13.72 -10.46 13.96
N GLY A 94 -15.01 -10.41 13.61
CA GLY A 94 -16.03 -11.32 14.14
C GLY A 94 -16.16 -12.60 13.31
N PRO A 95 -16.27 -13.80 13.92
CA PRO A 95 -16.39 -15.06 13.17
C PRO A 95 -17.56 -15.08 12.18
N GLN A 96 -18.71 -14.51 12.58
CA GLN A 96 -19.89 -14.38 11.73
C GLN A 96 -19.63 -13.41 10.57
N LEU A 97 -19.08 -12.23 10.86
CA LEU A 97 -18.76 -11.24 9.83
C LEU A 97 -17.70 -11.75 8.84
N VAL A 98 -16.71 -12.51 9.30
CA VAL A 98 -15.72 -13.16 8.44
C VAL A 98 -16.42 -14.18 7.53
N GLU A 99 -17.35 -14.94 8.07
CA GLU A 99 -18.13 -15.90 7.29
C GLU A 99 -19.06 -15.20 6.28
N ASP A 100 -19.63 -14.05 6.63
CA ASP A 100 -20.45 -13.23 5.75
C ASP A 100 -19.60 -12.67 4.60
N VAL A 101 -18.43 -12.10 4.90
CA VAL A 101 -17.46 -11.65 3.88
C VAL A 101 -17.01 -12.81 2.98
N ARG A 102 -16.80 -14.00 3.54
CA ARG A 102 -16.42 -15.20 2.78
C ARG A 102 -17.53 -15.67 1.82
N LYS A 103 -18.80 -15.46 2.19
CA LYS A 103 -19.98 -15.86 1.42
C LYS A 103 -20.50 -14.76 0.48
N ALA A 104 -20.07 -13.53 0.67
CA ALA A 104 -20.49 -12.40 -0.13
C ALA A 104 -20.30 -12.66 -1.63
N SER A 105 -21.28 -12.24 -2.41
CA SER A 105 -21.19 -12.32 -3.86
C SER A 105 -20.15 -11.32 -4.39
N LYS A 106 -19.67 -11.55 -5.63
CA LYS A 106 -18.73 -10.62 -6.27
C LYS A 106 -19.33 -9.24 -6.54
N ASP A 107 -20.67 -9.17 -6.64
CA ASP A 107 -21.41 -7.93 -6.86
C ASP A 107 -21.51 -7.09 -5.58
N GLU A 108 -21.38 -7.73 -4.41
CA GLU A 108 -21.36 -7.07 -3.10
C GLU A 108 -19.94 -6.76 -2.63
N LEU A 109 -19.01 -7.70 -2.83
CA LEU A 109 -17.60 -7.56 -2.46
C LEU A 109 -16.68 -8.14 -3.56
N SER A 110 -15.89 -7.25 -4.17
CA SER A 110 -14.92 -7.61 -5.20
C SER A 110 -13.49 -7.53 -4.67
N PHE A 111 -12.82 -8.68 -4.59
CA PHE A 111 -11.39 -8.74 -4.23
C PHE A 111 -10.51 -7.99 -5.23
N THR A 112 -10.81 -8.11 -6.53
CA THR A 112 -10.03 -7.49 -7.59
C THR A 112 -10.10 -5.97 -7.53
N GLU A 113 -11.28 -5.42 -7.27
CA GLU A 113 -11.48 -3.97 -7.11
C GLU A 113 -10.77 -3.46 -5.85
N ALA A 114 -10.94 -4.13 -4.72
CA ALA A 114 -10.24 -3.78 -3.48
C ALA A 114 -8.71 -3.84 -3.60
N ALA A 115 -8.19 -4.83 -4.34
CA ALA A 115 -6.76 -4.94 -4.62
C ALA A 115 -6.28 -3.83 -5.57
N ASN A 116 -7.08 -3.44 -6.56
CA ASN A 116 -6.77 -2.31 -7.43
C ASN A 116 -6.76 -0.98 -6.65
N ASP A 117 -7.73 -0.74 -5.78
CA ASP A 117 -7.76 0.45 -4.92
C ASP A 117 -6.55 0.54 -3.98
N THR A 118 -6.10 -0.61 -3.48
CA THR A 118 -4.98 -0.67 -2.52
C THR A 118 -3.62 -0.60 -3.21
N MET A 119 -3.45 -1.30 -4.33
CA MET A 119 -2.14 -1.51 -4.97
C MET A 119 -2.00 -0.78 -6.30
N ASN A 120 -3.04 -0.10 -6.78
CA ASN A 120 -3.10 0.49 -8.12
C ASN A 120 -2.63 -0.52 -9.17
N LEU A 121 -3.25 -1.71 -9.17
CA LEU A 121 -2.83 -2.87 -9.96
C LEU A 121 -2.69 -2.56 -11.45
N GLU A 122 -3.53 -1.67 -11.98
CA GLU A 122 -3.41 -1.18 -13.36
C GLU A 122 -2.02 -0.57 -13.66
N TYR A 123 -1.48 0.19 -12.70
CA TYR A 123 -0.19 0.87 -12.82
C TYR A 123 0.98 0.01 -12.36
N THR A 124 0.78 -0.92 -11.43
CA THR A 124 1.87 -1.73 -10.85
C THR A 124 2.07 -3.07 -11.54
N TRP A 125 0.99 -3.72 -12.00
CA TRP A 125 1.00 -5.06 -12.58
C TRP A 125 0.61 -5.08 -14.07
N GLY A 126 0.16 -3.93 -14.58
CA GLY A 126 -0.26 -3.76 -15.97
C GLY A 126 -1.74 -4.09 -16.17
N HIS A 127 -2.38 -3.34 -17.07
CA HIS A 127 -3.82 -3.34 -17.34
C HIS A 127 -4.39 -4.76 -17.54
N ASP A 128 -3.72 -5.61 -18.31
CA ASP A 128 -4.24 -6.95 -18.67
C ASP A 128 -4.38 -7.92 -17.49
N THR A 129 -3.67 -7.69 -16.38
CA THR A 129 -3.73 -8.58 -15.20
C THR A 129 -5.04 -8.47 -14.44
N LEU A 130 -5.73 -7.32 -14.54
CA LEU A 130 -7.04 -7.08 -13.93
C LEU A 130 -8.19 -7.69 -14.74
N TYR A 131 -8.13 -7.55 -16.07
CA TYR A 131 -9.20 -7.97 -16.97
C TYR A 131 -9.06 -9.43 -17.44
N ASN A 132 -7.85 -9.98 -17.37
CA ASN A 132 -7.58 -11.38 -17.67
C ASN A 132 -6.78 -12.02 -16.52
N PRO A 133 -7.44 -12.58 -15.49
CA PRO A 133 -6.77 -13.17 -14.33
C PRO A 133 -6.21 -14.57 -14.64
N TYR A 134 -5.42 -14.71 -15.72
CA TYR A 134 -4.80 -15.97 -16.17
C TYR A 134 -3.89 -16.58 -15.11
N HIS A 135 -3.29 -15.76 -14.25
CA HIS A 135 -2.38 -16.18 -13.19
C HIS A 135 -3.09 -17.05 -12.14
N ILE A 136 -4.38 -16.82 -11.85
CA ILE A 136 -5.13 -17.58 -10.83
C ILE A 136 -5.25 -19.07 -11.18
N PRO A 137 -5.77 -19.49 -12.36
CA PRO A 137 -5.86 -20.90 -12.71
C PRO A 137 -4.47 -21.54 -12.91
N ILE A 138 -3.47 -20.78 -13.38
CA ILE A 138 -2.09 -21.28 -13.51
C ILE A 138 -1.50 -21.59 -12.13
N ILE A 139 -1.59 -20.69 -11.16
CA ILE A 139 -1.11 -20.92 -9.79
C ILE A 139 -1.82 -22.14 -9.17
N ARG A 140 -3.15 -22.24 -9.33
CA ARG A 140 -3.91 -23.38 -8.78
C ARG A 140 -3.53 -24.71 -9.42
N SER A 141 -3.24 -24.74 -10.72
CA SER A 141 -2.93 -25.98 -11.44
C SER A 141 -1.46 -26.37 -11.35
N GLN A 142 -0.55 -25.43 -11.54
CA GLN A 142 0.89 -25.64 -11.58
C GLN A 142 1.48 -25.66 -10.18
N LEU A 143 1.23 -24.62 -9.37
CA LEU A 143 1.93 -24.48 -8.09
C LEU A 143 1.37 -25.47 -7.06
N THR A 144 0.05 -25.45 -6.85
CA THR A 144 -0.59 -26.26 -5.79
C THR A 144 -0.38 -27.77 -6.00
N ARG A 145 -0.39 -28.24 -7.25
CA ARG A 145 -0.19 -29.67 -7.57
C ARG A 145 1.26 -30.11 -7.47
N ASN A 146 2.20 -29.21 -7.74
CA ASN A 146 3.63 -29.52 -7.78
C ASN A 146 4.41 -29.07 -6.54
N LEU A 147 3.73 -28.59 -5.48
CA LEU A 147 4.40 -28.16 -4.24
C LEU A 147 5.39 -29.20 -3.69
N LYS A 148 5.04 -30.49 -3.72
CA LYS A 148 5.94 -31.56 -3.23
C LYS A 148 7.27 -31.65 -4.01
N ILE A 149 7.25 -31.27 -5.29
CA ILE A 149 8.42 -31.30 -6.17
C ILE A 149 9.19 -30.00 -6.05
N LEU A 150 8.49 -28.85 -5.95
CA LEU A 150 9.11 -27.52 -5.91
C LEU A 150 9.67 -27.16 -4.53
N CYS A 151 9.12 -27.68 -3.43
CA CYS A 151 9.55 -27.33 -2.07
C CYS A 151 11.03 -27.61 -1.80
N PRO A 152 11.61 -28.77 -2.18
CA PRO A 152 13.05 -29.02 -2.05
C PRO A 152 13.90 -28.00 -2.80
N ASP A 153 13.55 -27.71 -4.06
CA ASP A 153 14.31 -26.80 -4.92
C ASP A 153 14.24 -25.35 -4.40
N ILE A 154 13.05 -24.89 -3.98
CA ILE A 154 12.87 -23.57 -3.35
C ILE A 154 13.70 -23.46 -2.08
N ARG A 155 13.76 -24.53 -1.26
CA ARG A 155 14.57 -24.54 -0.05
C ARG A 155 16.06 -24.46 -0.38
N ASP A 156 16.53 -25.22 -1.37
CA ASP A 156 17.92 -25.24 -1.80
C ASP A 156 18.37 -23.86 -2.31
N GLU A 157 17.52 -23.21 -3.13
CA GLU A 157 17.74 -21.84 -3.61
C GLU A 157 17.79 -20.84 -2.46
N ILE A 158 16.88 -20.93 -1.49
CA ILE A 158 16.91 -20.07 -0.29
C ILE A 158 18.23 -20.26 0.46
N VAL A 159 18.65 -21.51 0.73
CA VAL A 159 19.91 -21.77 1.45
C VAL A 159 21.10 -21.19 0.69
N THR A 160 21.18 -21.45 -0.61
CA THR A 160 22.26 -20.97 -1.47
C THR A 160 22.31 -19.45 -1.51
N ALA A 161 21.18 -18.78 -1.74
CA ALA A 161 21.10 -17.32 -1.79
C ALA A 161 21.52 -16.68 -0.44
N PHE A 162 21.17 -17.29 0.69
CA PHE A 162 21.61 -16.82 2.00
C PHE A 162 23.13 -17.00 2.19
N GLU A 163 23.69 -18.13 1.78
CA GLU A 163 25.13 -18.38 1.87
C GLU A 163 25.94 -17.40 1.00
N GLU A 164 25.47 -17.09 -0.20
CA GLU A 164 26.09 -16.13 -1.11
C GLU A 164 25.94 -14.68 -0.64
N THR A 165 24.75 -14.28 -0.20
CA THR A 165 24.46 -12.88 0.16
C THR A 165 25.05 -12.50 1.51
N LEU A 166 25.10 -13.45 2.46
CA LEU A 166 25.59 -13.21 3.82
C LEU A 166 27.04 -13.67 4.04
N ASP A 167 27.72 -14.09 2.98
CA ASP A 167 29.11 -14.60 2.99
C ASP A 167 29.37 -15.63 4.11
N LEU A 168 28.40 -16.52 4.33
CA LEU A 168 28.50 -17.55 5.38
C LEU A 168 29.54 -18.63 5.03
N ARG A 169 30.12 -18.56 3.82
CA ARG A 169 31.21 -19.41 3.34
C ARG A 169 32.61 -18.82 3.62
N GLY A 170 32.71 -17.65 4.27
CA GLY A 170 33.95 -16.92 4.51
C GLY A 170 34.63 -17.12 5.88
N ASN A 171 35.02 -18.36 6.22
CA ASN A 171 36.05 -18.63 7.25
C ASN A 171 37.33 -19.21 6.62
N GLY A 172 37.70 -18.74 5.43
CA GLY A 172 38.92 -19.16 4.70
C GLY A 172 39.96 -18.05 4.67
N GLU A 173 40.99 -18.17 5.53
CA GLU A 173 42.32 -17.55 5.49
C GLU A 173 42.46 -16.12 4.91
N PHE A 174 42.47 -15.13 5.80
CA PHE A 174 43.21 -13.89 5.55
C PHE A 174 44.72 -14.19 5.61
N VAL A 175 45.34 -14.43 4.44
CA VAL A 175 46.80 -14.43 4.31
C VAL A 175 47.28 -12.98 4.39
N ILE A 176 47.78 -12.58 5.55
CA ILE A 176 48.45 -11.29 5.73
C ILE A 176 49.87 -11.42 5.16
N ASN A 177 50.09 -10.89 3.95
CA ASN A 177 51.41 -10.77 3.36
C ASN A 177 52.16 -9.61 4.01
N ALA A 178 53.02 -9.91 4.99
CA ALA A 178 54.02 -8.97 5.48
C ALA A 178 55.19 -8.92 4.48
N ARG A 179 55.30 -7.82 3.74
CA ARG A 179 56.55 -7.48 3.05
C ARG A 179 57.53 -6.89 4.06
N HIS A 180 58.74 -7.43 4.00
CA HIS A 180 59.97 -6.94 4.62
C HIS A 180 60.30 -5.50 4.21
#